data_AF-A0A8W8J094-F1
#
_entry.id   AF-A0A8W8J094-F1
#
_cell.length_a   1.000
_cell.length_b   1.000
_cell.length_c   1.000
_cell.angle_alpha   90.00
_cell.angle_beta   90.00
_cell.angle_gamma   90.00
#
_symmetry.space_group_name_H-M   'P 1'
#
loop_
_entity.id
_entity.type
_entity.pdbx_description
1 polymer ?
#
loop_
_entity_poly.entity_id
_entity_poly.type
_entity_poly.pdbx_seq_one_letter_code
_entity_poly.pdbx_strand_id
1 'polypeptide(L)'
;MFVLDARRVRERTNLLIEQHKRENRENLKRSGVDEDVTERTTLLDEITELKEEEEREKKEEKEKKEKSENLGKEIRKRALKCLIPKQDDESDIPKRRNSQTYLVDYLKEKSEMEMATKRTELELRKEELRLQKAQFDLDREERLQRMEIEKTGENCIHGFVEETNKQ
;
A
#
# COMPACT_ATOMS: atom_id res chain seq x y z
N MET A 1 -19.58 37.85 -34.64
CA MET A 1 -18.84 37.15 -33.57
C MET A 1 -19.86 36.63 -32.57
N PHE A 2 -19.98 35.31 -32.40
CA PHE A 2 -20.92 34.74 -31.44
C PHE A 2 -20.32 34.87 -30.03
N VAL A 3 -20.99 35.61 -29.15
CA VAL A 3 -20.62 35.66 -27.73
C VAL A 3 -21.26 34.44 -27.07
N LEU A 4 -20.51 33.36 -26.96
CA LEU A 4 -20.95 32.17 -26.25
C LEU A 4 -20.71 32.36 -24.75
N ASP A 5 -21.76 32.15 -23.96
CA ASP A 5 -21.62 32.09 -22.51
C ASP A 5 -20.79 30.86 -22.12
N ALA A 6 -19.61 31.11 -21.54
CA ALA A 6 -18.69 30.08 -21.10
C ALA A 6 -19.35 29.11 -20.11
N ARG A 7 -20.29 29.58 -19.28
CA ARG A 7 -21.04 28.71 -18.36
C ARG A 7 -21.91 27.73 -19.14
N ARG A 8 -22.69 28.23 -20.09
CA ARG A 8 -23.56 27.42 -20.94
C ARG A 8 -22.79 26.35 -21.72
N VAL A 9 -21.59 26.69 -22.21
CA VAL A 9 -20.71 25.71 -22.89
C VAL A 9 -20.28 24.61 -21.92
N ARG A 10 -19.79 24.97 -20.72
CA ARG A 10 -19.41 23.98 -19.70
C ARG A 10 -20.55 23.06 -19.31
N GLU A 11 -21.73 23.63 -19.06
CA GLU A 11 -22.93 22.85 -18.70
C GLU A 11 -23.33 21.89 -19.82
N ARG A 12 -23.35 22.35 -21.07
CA ARG A 12 -23.62 21.51 -22.25
C ARG A 12 -22.62 20.37 -22.37
N THR A 13 -21.33 20.64 -22.21
CA THR A 13 -20.27 19.62 -22.27
C THR A 13 -20.42 18.60 -21.15
N ASN A 14 -20.74 19.03 -19.93
CA ASN A 14 -20.96 18.12 -18.81
C ASN A 14 -22.17 17.22 -19.06
N LEU A 15 -23.27 17.76 -19.60
CA LEU A 15 -24.44 16.96 -19.95
C LEU A 15 -24.11 15.87 -20.99
N LEU A 16 -23.28 16.19 -21.99
CA LEU A 16 -22.85 15.21 -22.99
C LEU A 16 -22.03 14.08 -22.38
N ILE A 17 -21.10 14.40 -21.46
CA ILE A 17 -20.28 13.41 -20.76
C ILE A 17 -21.14 12.53 -19.87
N GLU A 18 -22.07 13.10 -19.10
CA GLU A 18 -22.96 12.32 -18.23
C GLU A 18 -23.86 11.38 -19.03
N GLN A 19 -24.39 11.84 -20.16
CA GLN A 19 -25.17 11.01 -21.06
C GLN A 19 -24.34 9.84 -21.59
N HIS A 20 -23.12 10.10 -22.06
CA HIS A 20 -22.18 9.08 -22.55
C HIS A 20 -21.84 8.04 -21.48
N LYS A 21 -21.53 8.50 -20.25
CA LYS A 21 -21.29 7.61 -19.09
C LYS A 21 -22.50 6.75 -18.74
N ARG A 22 -23.72 7.23 -18.99
CA ARG A 22 -24.94 6.43 -18.80
C ARG A 22 -25.11 5.41 -19.91
N GLU A 23 -24.95 5.82 -21.17
CA GLU A 23 -25.03 4.95 -22.35
C GLU A 23 -24.03 3.79 -22.24
N ASN A 24 -22.75 4.08 -21.97
CA ASN A 24 -21.72 3.05 -21.75
C ASN A 24 -22.09 2.05 -20.64
N ARG A 25 -22.75 2.52 -19.57
CA ARG A 25 -23.15 1.68 -18.45
C ARG A 25 -24.36 0.80 -18.77
N GLU A 26 -25.28 1.29 -19.59
CA GLU A 26 -26.43 0.53 -20.07
C GLU A 26 -25.99 -0.51 -21.10
N ASN A 27 -25.11 -0.12 -22.00
CA ASN A 27 -24.46 -0.97 -23.00
C ASN A 27 -23.72 -2.14 -22.35
N LEU A 28 -22.84 -1.86 -21.39
CA LEU A 28 -22.13 -2.88 -20.61
C LEU A 28 -23.08 -3.90 -19.95
N LYS A 29 -24.26 -3.47 -19.50
CA LYS A 29 -25.27 -4.35 -18.90
C LYS A 29 -26.02 -5.21 -19.93
N ARG A 30 -26.16 -4.72 -21.16
CA ARG A 30 -26.82 -5.43 -22.27
C ARG A 30 -25.85 -6.32 -23.07
N SER A 31 -24.57 -6.34 -22.69
CA SER A 31 -23.46 -6.98 -23.38
C SER A 31 -23.80 -8.38 -23.95
N GLY A 32 -23.87 -8.43 -25.27
CA GLY A 32 -24.09 -9.62 -26.09
C GLY A 32 -24.18 -9.32 -27.61
N VAL A 33 -23.98 -8.06 -28.02
CA VAL A 33 -24.07 -7.57 -29.40
C VAL A 33 -22.88 -6.63 -29.64
N ASP A 34 -22.30 -6.66 -30.85
CA ASP A 34 -21.25 -5.74 -31.25
C ASP A 34 -21.76 -4.29 -31.28
N GLU A 35 -21.01 -3.39 -30.65
CA GLU A 35 -21.32 -1.96 -30.59
C GLU A 35 -20.51 -1.18 -31.62
N ASP A 36 -21.19 -0.35 -32.41
CA ASP A 36 -20.53 0.54 -33.35
C ASP A 36 -19.89 1.73 -32.61
N VAL A 37 -18.57 1.70 -32.51
CA VAL A 37 -17.79 2.82 -31.97
C VAL A 37 -17.72 3.93 -33.03
N THR A 38 -18.26 5.09 -32.70
CA THR A 38 -18.20 6.28 -33.56
C THR A 38 -17.10 7.23 -33.13
N GLU A 39 -16.62 8.09 -34.02
CA GLU A 39 -15.65 9.14 -33.67
C GLU A 39 -16.13 9.99 -32.49
N ARG A 40 -17.43 10.29 -32.43
CA ARG A 40 -18.04 11.02 -31.32
C ARG A 40 -17.84 10.32 -29.97
N THR A 41 -18.01 9.00 -29.91
CA THR A 41 -17.85 8.25 -28.66
C THR A 41 -16.38 8.23 -28.23
N THR A 42 -15.46 8.03 -29.19
CA THR A 42 -14.01 8.09 -28.92
C THR A 42 -13.60 9.45 -28.35
N LEU A 43 -14.05 10.55 -28.97
CA LEU A 43 -13.74 11.89 -28.47
C LEU A 43 -14.34 12.16 -27.08
N LEU A 44 -15.51 11.60 -26.77
CA LEU A 44 -16.12 11.73 -25.43
C LEU A 44 -15.36 10.92 -24.37
N ASP A 45 -14.80 9.76 -24.75
CA ASP A 45 -13.91 8.98 -23.89
C ASP A 45 -12.62 9.75 -23.59
N GLU A 46 -11.95 10.27 -24.63
CA GLU A 46 -10.73 11.10 -24.49
C GLU A 46 -10.96 12.34 -23.61
N ILE A 47 -12.06 13.08 -23.83
CA ILE A 47 -12.42 14.24 -23.01
C ILE A 47 -12.66 13.84 -21.55
N THR A 48 -13.25 12.65 -21.33
CA THR A 48 -13.51 12.15 -19.99
C THR A 48 -12.20 11.80 -19.29
N GLU A 49 -11.28 11.12 -19.97
CA GLU A 49 -9.96 10.78 -19.45
C GLU A 49 -9.15 12.03 -19.07
N LEU A 50 -9.10 13.03 -19.96
CA LEU A 50 -8.39 14.29 -19.70
C LEU A 50 -8.97 15.03 -18.49
N LYS A 51 -10.30 15.03 -18.31
CA LYS A 51 -10.93 15.63 -17.13
C LYS A 51 -10.60 14.88 -15.84
N GLU A 52 -10.55 13.56 -15.89
CA GLU A 52 -10.21 12.74 -14.73
C GLU A 52 -8.74 12.92 -14.35
N GLU A 53 -7.85 13.08 -15.34
CA GLU A 53 -6.45 13.45 -15.12
C GLU A 53 -6.31 14.83 -14.47
N GLU A 54 -6.97 15.86 -15.02
CA GLU A 54 -6.95 17.22 -14.47
C GLU A 54 -7.41 17.24 -12.99
N GLU A 55 -8.46 16.48 -12.67
CA GLU A 55 -8.95 16.38 -11.28
C GLU A 55 -7.99 15.59 -10.37
N ARG A 56 -7.25 14.59 -10.88
CA ARG A 56 -6.20 13.91 -10.12
C ARG A 56 -5.05 14.88 -9.80
N GLU A 57 -4.56 15.61 -10.79
CA GLU A 57 -3.47 16.58 -10.60
C GLU A 57 -3.85 17.65 -9.57
N LYS A 58 -5.06 18.22 -9.65
CA LYS A 58 -5.57 19.19 -8.67
C LYS A 58 -5.64 18.63 -7.25
N LYS A 59 -6.01 17.36 -7.09
CA LYS A 59 -6.03 16.70 -5.78
C LYS A 59 -4.63 16.52 -5.23
N GLU A 60 -3.71 16.04 -6.06
CA GLU A 60 -2.30 15.88 -5.66
C GLU A 60 -1.66 17.21 -5.25
N GLU A 61 -1.92 18.28 -5.98
CA GLU A 61 -1.41 19.61 -5.64
C GLU A 61 -1.97 20.09 -4.30
N LYS A 62 -3.27 19.91 -4.07
CA LYS A 62 -3.91 20.23 -2.78
C LYS A 62 -3.30 19.44 -1.63
N GLU A 63 -3.10 18.14 -1.81
CA GLU A 63 -2.48 17.29 -0.79
C GLU A 63 -1.02 17.69 -0.50
N LYS A 64 -0.22 18.00 -1.53
CA LYS A 64 1.16 18.47 -1.37
C LYS A 64 1.18 19.78 -0.57
N LYS A 65 0.27 20.71 -0.91
CA LYS A 65 0.13 21.99 -0.21
C LYS A 65 -0.27 21.79 1.26
N GLU A 66 -1.24 20.93 1.53
CA GLU A 66 -1.69 20.63 2.89
C GLU A 66 -0.59 19.98 3.73
N LYS A 67 0.13 18.99 3.17
CA LYS A 67 1.29 18.36 3.82
C LYS A 67 2.36 19.39 4.18
N SER A 68 2.69 20.28 3.24
CA SER A 68 3.66 21.37 3.48
C SER A 68 3.20 22.33 4.58
N GLU A 69 1.91 22.69 4.61
CA GLU A 69 1.37 23.58 5.63
C GLU A 69 1.38 22.93 7.02
N ASN A 70 1.05 21.63 7.09
CA ASN A 70 1.05 20.87 8.33
C ASN A 70 2.47 20.72 8.90
N LEU A 71 3.46 20.41 8.07
CA LEU A 71 4.88 20.43 8.45
C LEU A 71 5.29 21.79 9.02
N GLY A 72 4.90 22.89 8.37
CA GLY A 72 5.16 24.25 8.88
C GLY A 72 4.52 24.52 10.24
N LYS A 73 3.30 24.04 10.48
CA LYS A 73 2.61 24.14 11.78
C LYS A 73 3.33 23.35 12.86
N GLU A 74 3.82 22.15 12.57
CA GLU A 74 4.55 21.31 13.53
C GLU A 74 5.88 21.95 13.95
N ILE A 75 6.64 22.48 12.98
CA ILE A 75 7.90 23.18 13.26
C ILE A 75 7.66 24.38 14.17
N ARG A 76 6.65 25.21 13.86
CA ARG A 76 6.27 26.36 14.70
C ARG A 76 5.84 25.92 16.11
N LYS A 77 5.01 24.87 16.21
CA LYS A 77 4.56 24.32 17.49
C LYS A 77 5.73 23.82 18.33
N ARG A 78 6.71 23.15 17.72
CA ARG A 78 7.93 22.70 18.39
C ARG A 78 8.78 23.87 18.88
N ALA A 79 8.98 24.89 18.04
CA ALA A 79 9.73 26.08 18.41
C ALA A 79 9.09 26.84 19.58
N LEU A 80 7.76 27.03 19.57
CA LEU A 80 7.04 27.67 20.67
C LEU A 80 7.15 26.88 21.98
N LYS A 81 7.08 25.55 21.92
CA LYS A 81 7.30 24.69 23.10
C LYS A 81 8.71 24.83 23.68
N CYS A 82 9.72 25.12 22.86
CA CYS A 82 11.08 25.35 23.32
C CYS A 82 11.31 26.77 23.88
N LEU A 83 10.47 27.75 23.51
CA LEU A 83 10.57 29.15 23.96
C LEU A 83 9.79 29.43 25.26
N ILE A 84 8.79 28.61 25.60
CA ILE A 84 8.12 28.69 26.89
C ILE A 84 9.12 28.18 27.94
N PRO A 85 9.62 29.03 28.85
CA PRO A 85 10.35 28.54 30.02
C PRO A 85 9.37 27.67 30.79
N LYS A 86 9.78 26.45 31.17
CA LYS A 86 9.01 25.69 32.15
C LYS A 86 8.87 26.59 33.38
N GLN A 87 7.64 26.87 33.81
CA GLN A 87 7.43 27.46 35.12
C GLN A 87 7.97 26.43 36.11
N ASP A 88 9.08 26.77 36.76
CA ASP A 88 9.61 26.01 37.87
C ASP A 88 8.63 26.23 39.04
N ASP A 89 7.69 25.30 39.21
CA ASP A 89 6.96 25.18 40.46
C ASP A 89 7.98 24.87 41.56
N GLU A 90 7.93 25.68 42.59
CA GLU A 90 8.85 25.80 43.72
C GLU A 90 9.07 24.47 44.45
N SER A 91 10.06 23.67 44.02
CA SER A 91 10.83 22.73 44.85
C SER A 91 12.06 22.22 44.10
N ASP A 92 13.22 22.35 44.75
CA ASP A 92 14.54 21.83 44.35
C ASP A 92 15.06 22.21 42.96
N ILE A 93 15.83 23.31 42.90
CA ILE A 93 16.61 23.71 41.73
C ILE A 93 17.56 22.57 41.29
N PRO A 94 17.35 21.89 40.14
CA PRO A 94 18.37 21.05 39.56
C PRO A 94 19.30 21.98 38.77
N LYS A 95 20.59 21.98 39.12
CA LYS A 95 21.66 22.71 38.41
C LYS A 95 21.40 22.68 36.90
N ARG A 96 21.31 23.86 36.27
CA ARG A 96 21.09 24.02 34.83
C ARG A 96 22.01 23.06 34.08
N ARG A 97 21.44 22.00 33.50
CA ARG A 97 22.20 21.01 32.75
C ARG A 97 22.77 21.70 31.52
N ASN A 98 24.10 21.79 31.47
CA ASN A 98 24.86 22.40 30.38
C ASN A 98 24.38 21.77 29.05
N SER A 99 24.34 22.55 27.96
CA SER A 99 23.91 22.08 26.62
C SER A 99 24.56 20.75 26.19
N GLN A 100 25.79 20.50 26.63
CA GLN A 100 26.52 19.25 26.43
C GLN A 100 25.85 18.03 27.09
N THR A 101 25.27 18.18 28.28
CA THR A 101 24.57 17.10 29.00
C THR A 101 23.27 16.72 28.30
N TYR A 102 22.52 17.69 27.77
CA TYR A 102 21.32 17.41 26.99
C TYR A 102 21.64 16.64 25.70
N LEU A 103 22.75 17.01 25.02
CA LEU A 103 23.20 16.30 23.84
C LEU A 103 23.61 14.85 24.17
N VAL A 104 24.29 14.63 25.30
CA VAL A 104 24.66 13.28 25.75
C VAL A 104 23.44 12.43 26.10
N ASP A 105 22.45 13.00 26.79
CA ASP A 105 21.20 12.31 27.10
C ASP A 105 20.43 11.93 25.82
N TYR A 106 20.35 12.85 24.85
CA TYR A 106 19.74 12.58 23.55
C TYR A 106 20.47 11.49 22.76
N LEU A 107 21.80 11.51 22.75
CA LEU A 107 22.60 10.48 22.08
C LEU A 107 22.43 9.11 22.74
N LYS A 108 22.32 9.07 24.07
CA LYS A 108 22.07 7.85 24.83
C LYS A 108 20.69 7.28 24.50
N GLU A 109 19.65 8.10 24.59
CA GLU A 109 18.27 7.72 24.26
C GLU A 109 18.14 7.24 22.81
N LYS A 110 18.79 7.94 21.86
CA LYS A 110 18.85 7.51 20.46
C LYS A 110 19.54 6.15 20.30
N SER A 111 20.67 5.94 20.98
CA SER A 111 21.38 4.65 20.92
C SER A 111 20.55 3.51 21.51
N GLU A 112 19.80 3.77 22.59
CA GLU A 112 18.93 2.79 23.23
C GLU A 112 17.77 2.41 22.32
N MET A 113 17.14 3.40 21.66
CA MET A 113 16.10 3.16 20.66
C MET A 113 16.63 2.36 19.47
N GLU A 114 17.78 2.73 18.89
CA GLU A 114 18.37 2.00 17.77
C GLU A 114 18.70 0.55 18.14
N MET A 115 19.21 0.32 19.36
CA MET A 115 19.49 -1.03 19.85
C MET A 115 18.21 -1.82 20.11
N ALA A 116 17.14 -1.18 20.56
CA ALA A 116 15.84 -1.83 20.71
C ALA A 116 15.26 -2.28 19.36
N THR A 117 15.28 -1.40 18.35
CA THR A 117 14.84 -1.75 16.98
C THR A 117 15.68 -2.89 16.39
N LYS A 118 17.01 -2.84 16.55
CA LYS A 118 17.88 -3.93 16.10
C LYS A 118 17.58 -5.25 16.80
N ARG A 119 17.23 -5.24 18.10
CA ARG A 119 16.82 -6.45 18.82
C ARG A 119 15.53 -7.02 18.24
N THR A 120 14.52 -6.19 18.01
CA THR A 120 13.25 -6.64 17.42
C THR A 120 13.44 -7.18 16.00
N GLU A 121 14.29 -6.54 15.18
CA GLU A 121 14.62 -7.04 13.84
C GLU A 121 15.33 -8.39 13.89
N LEU A 122 16.29 -8.56 14.80
CA LEU A 122 17.00 -9.83 14.98
C LEU A 122 16.08 -10.94 15.49
N GLU A 123 15.12 -10.62 16.35
CA GLU A 123 14.11 -11.57 16.81
C GLU A 123 13.21 -12.02 15.65
N LEU A 124 12.68 -11.07 14.88
CA LEU A 124 11.87 -11.38 13.70
C LEU A 124 12.65 -12.23 12.70
N ARG A 125 13.93 -11.89 12.46
CA ARG A 125 14.80 -12.65 11.56
C ARG A 125 15.05 -14.08 12.03
N LYS A 126 15.14 -14.31 13.34
CA LYS A 126 15.26 -15.66 13.91
C LYS A 126 13.97 -16.47 13.72
N GLU A 127 12.81 -15.84 13.89
CA GLU A 127 11.52 -16.49 13.65
C GLU A 127 11.33 -16.85 12.18
N GLU A 128 11.65 -15.95 11.25
CA GLU A 128 11.66 -16.24 9.81
C GLU A 128 12.52 -17.46 9.48
N LEU A 129 13.74 -17.52 10.02
CA LEU A 129 14.65 -18.64 9.80
C LEU A 129 14.11 -19.94 10.40
N ARG A 130 13.41 -19.86 11.54
CA ARG A 130 12.76 -21.01 12.17
C ARG A 130 11.61 -21.53 11.31
N LEU A 131 10.77 -20.64 10.78
CA LEU A 131 9.68 -21.00 9.87
C LEU A 131 10.21 -21.60 8.57
N GLN A 132 11.29 -21.03 8.01
CA GLN A 132 11.93 -21.55 6.80
C GLN A 132 12.48 -22.96 7.02
N LYS A 133 13.11 -23.22 8.18
CA LYS A 133 13.56 -24.58 8.54
C LYS A 133 12.38 -25.55 8.66
N ALA A 134 11.32 -25.16 9.38
CA ALA A 134 10.14 -25.99 9.52
C ALA A 134 9.47 -26.31 8.18
N GLN A 135 9.42 -25.33 7.27
CA GLN A 135 8.90 -25.53 5.92
C GLN A 135 9.77 -26.51 5.11
N PHE A 136 11.09 -26.40 5.22
CA PHE A 136 12.01 -27.33 4.56
C PHE A 136 11.88 -28.76 5.11
N ASP A 137 11.70 -28.91 6.42
CA ASP A 137 11.51 -30.20 7.07
C ASP A 137 10.19 -30.85 6.63
N LEU A 138 9.09 -30.09 6.55
CA LEU A 138 7.81 -30.56 6.03
C LEU A 138 7.89 -30.97 4.56
N ASP A 139 8.51 -30.16 3.71
CA ASP A 139 8.71 -30.48 2.29
C ASP A 139 9.56 -31.76 2.11
N ARG A 140 10.57 -31.95 2.97
CA ARG A 140 11.37 -33.17 3.00
C ARG A 140 10.53 -34.38 3.41
N GLU A 141 9.67 -34.26 4.42
CA GLU A 141 8.77 -35.31 4.87
C GLU A 141 7.73 -35.66 3.80
N GLU A 142 7.11 -34.67 3.15
CA GLU A 142 6.16 -34.89 2.04
C GLU A 142 6.80 -35.65 0.88
N ARG A 143 8.05 -35.32 0.53
CA ARG A 143 8.78 -36.06 -0.52
C ARG A 143 9.06 -37.50 -0.12
N LEU A 144 9.41 -37.76 1.13
CA LEU A 144 9.60 -39.12 1.64
C LEU A 144 8.30 -39.92 1.58
N GLN A 145 7.17 -39.33 2.01
CA GLN A 145 5.86 -39.96 1.95
C GLN A 145 5.43 -40.26 0.51
N ARG A 146 5.66 -39.34 -0.44
CA ARG A 146 5.39 -39.58 -1.87
C ARG A 146 6.19 -40.78 -2.40
N MET A 147 7.48 -40.85 -2.09
CA MET A 147 8.32 -41.99 -2.50
C MET A 147 7.88 -43.32 -1.84
N GLU A 148 7.41 -43.29 -0.59
CA GLU A 148 6.86 -44.47 0.07
C GLU A 148 5.55 -44.94 -0.58
N ILE A 149 4.65 -44.01 -0.89
CA ILE A 149 3.40 -44.30 -1.60
C ILE A 149 3.70 -44.89 -2.99
N GLU A 150 4.63 -44.30 -3.75
CA GLU A 150 5.06 -44.84 -5.06
C GLU A 150 5.62 -46.26 -4.93
N LYS A 151 6.52 -46.53 -3.96
CA LYS A 151 7.05 -47.88 -3.71
C LYS A 151 5.97 -48.89 -3.32
N THR A 152 5.02 -48.49 -2.49
CA THR A 152 3.90 -49.39 -2.10
C THR A 152 2.94 -49.63 -3.26
N GLY A 153 2.68 -48.62 -4.11
CA GLY A 153 1.90 -48.75 -5.34
C GLY A 153 2.56 -49.66 -6.37
N GLU A 154 3.88 -49.52 -6.59
CA GLU A 154 4.66 -50.41 -7.46
C GLU A 154 4.67 -51.85 -6.96
N ASN A 155 4.81 -52.06 -5.64
CA ASN A 155 4.73 -53.39 -5.04
C ASN A 155 3.34 -54.03 -5.17
N CYS A 156 2.26 -53.24 -5.05
CA CYS A 156 0.90 -53.72 -5.30
C CYS A 156 0.66 -54.09 -6.77
N ILE A 157 1.20 -53.32 -7.71
CA ILE A 157 1.10 -53.61 -9.15
C ILE A 157 1.91 -54.87 -9.50
N HIS A 158 3.12 -55.03 -8.96
CA HIS A 158 3.95 -56.20 -9.20
C HIS A 158 3.31 -57.48 -8.63
N GLY A 159 2.75 -57.42 -7.42
CA GLY A 159 1.99 -58.54 -6.83
C GLY A 159 0.74 -58.91 -7.63
N PHE A 160 0.03 -57.92 -8.19
CA PHE A 160 -1.14 -58.17 -9.04
C PHE A 160 -0.77 -58.78 -10.40
N VAL A 161 0.33 -58.34 -11.02
CA VAL A 161 0.84 -58.93 -12.29
C VAL A 161 1.32 -60.37 -12.08
N GLU A 162 1.95 -60.70 -10.95
CA GLU A 162 2.34 -62.08 -10.63
C GLU A 162 1.14 -63.01 -10.37
N GLU A 163 0.04 -62.50 -9.81
CA GLU A 163 -1.20 -63.28 -9.63
C GLU A 163 -1.95 -63.50 -10.93
N THR A 164 -1.97 -62.52 -11.85
CA THR A 164 -2.63 -62.64 -13.16
C THR A 164 -1.88 -63.53 -14.16
N ASN A 165 -0.56 -63.69 -14.03
CA ASN A 165 0.25 -64.60 -14.88
C ASN A 165 0.29 -66.06 -14.40
N LYS A 166 -0.41 -66.39 -13.29
CA LYS A 166 -0.53 -67.76 -12.76
C LYS A 166 -1.87 -68.45 -13.11
N GLN A 167 -2.69 -67.84 -13.96
CA GLN A 167 -3.85 -68.46 -14.61
C GLN A 167 -3.56 -68.71 -16.09
#